data_AF-A0A835UA54-F1
#
_entry.id   AF-A0A835UA54-F1
#
_cell.length_a   1.000
_cell.length_b   1.000
_cell.length_c   1.000
_cell.angle_alpha   90.00
_cell.angle_beta   90.00
_cell.angle_gamma   90.00
#
_symmetry.space_group_name_H-M   'P 1'
#
loop_
_entity.id
_entity.type
_entity.pdbx_description
1 polymer ?
#
loop_
_entity_poly.entity_id
_entity_poly.type
_entity_poly.pdbx_seq_one_letter_code
_entity_poly.pdbx_strand_id
1 'polypeptide(L)'
;MRIFIFSLRVFSFATIMGLFVLLPIHYLGGQLRDINFSDLPNKSLDLFNVSNVKDGSNRLWVHFSAAYAITGVVCYLLYFEYKYISYKRLEQFIASKPKAQQFTVLVRGIPSHGSSISDTVDKFFMEYHPSTYLTHVVVRRTNKLRGLIRDVENICRRLARLKSRPYDMTKSGRNGLFGLFGKKKDLVNTYTKRLKYLEENVRLEQSDFSKTGEEVHAAFVYFKSRYGASSVLHIQQSVNPTEWATEQAPEPQDVYWPLFSTSFLKRWISKLVVIVASLFLIILFLLPVAFVQGLTNLNQLETLLPFLKGILRTSVVSQIITGYLPSLILHLFVSIVPPIMKIFSTMQGHISHSGIEKSACGKMLWFTVWNAFFAIVLTGSVASQLQVFLEPKDIPSRLAVAVPAQAHRSAHGFNWIPKHVDEYTGDKPPLFSNR
;
A
#
# COMPACT_ATOMS: atom_id res chain seq x y z
N MET A 1 14.03 4.38 -9.10
CA MET A 1 14.52 5.05 -10.33
C MET A 1 14.02 4.39 -11.61
N ARG A 2 14.32 3.11 -11.91
CA ARG A 2 13.95 2.52 -13.22
C ARG A 2 12.45 2.43 -13.49
N ILE A 3 11.62 2.21 -12.46
CA ILE A 3 10.15 2.28 -12.59
C ILE A 3 9.72 3.66 -13.10
N PHE A 4 10.27 4.76 -12.56
CA PHE A 4 9.96 6.12 -13.02
C PHE A 4 10.40 6.36 -14.48
N ILE A 5 11.58 5.86 -14.87
CA ILE A 5 12.07 5.96 -16.25
C ILE A 5 11.15 5.17 -17.20
N PHE A 6 10.75 3.96 -16.81
CA PHE A 6 9.81 3.15 -17.58
C PHE A 6 8.46 3.86 -17.73
N SER A 7 7.90 4.38 -16.64
CA SER A 7 6.67 5.16 -16.67
C SER A 7 6.79 6.37 -17.60
N LEU A 8 7.88 7.14 -17.51
CA LEU A 8 8.12 8.30 -18.36
C LEU A 8 8.15 7.91 -19.85
N ARG A 9 8.79 6.80 -20.21
CA ARG A 9 8.83 6.31 -21.60
C ARG A 9 7.46 5.91 -22.11
N VAL A 10 6.69 5.16 -21.30
CA VAL A 10 5.32 4.76 -21.63
C VAL A 10 4.44 5.99 -21.82
N PHE A 11 4.46 6.92 -20.86
CA PHE A 11 3.64 8.13 -20.93
C PHE A 11 4.07 9.05 -22.07
N SER A 12 5.36 9.17 -22.39
CA SER A 12 5.82 9.98 -23.53
C SER A 12 5.22 9.49 -24.85
N PHE A 13 5.21 8.17 -25.07
CA PHE A 13 4.59 7.58 -26.27
C PHE A 13 3.06 7.78 -26.28
N ALA A 14 2.41 7.56 -25.14
CA ALA A 14 0.97 7.79 -25.00
C ALA A 14 0.60 9.28 -25.22
N THR A 15 1.43 10.22 -24.77
CA THR A 15 1.25 11.66 -24.97
C THR A 15 1.40 12.04 -26.44
N ILE A 16 2.41 11.53 -27.15
CA ILE A 16 2.58 11.77 -28.59
C ILE A 16 1.35 11.27 -29.35
N MET A 17 0.91 10.04 -29.09
CA MET A 17 -0.28 9.49 -29.75
C MET A 17 -1.56 10.25 -29.38
N GLY A 18 -1.70 10.64 -28.11
CA GLY A 18 -2.82 11.42 -27.61
C GLY A 18 -2.92 12.79 -28.28
N LEU A 19 -1.82 13.53 -28.37
CA LEU A 19 -1.80 14.89 -28.93
C LEU A 19 -1.91 14.92 -30.46
N PHE A 20 -1.22 14.02 -31.16
CA PHE A 20 -1.14 14.08 -32.62
C PHE A 20 -2.19 13.23 -33.34
N VAL A 21 -2.74 12.20 -32.70
CA VAL A 21 -3.72 11.29 -33.34
C VAL A 21 -5.11 11.48 -32.72
N LEU A 22 -5.24 11.31 -31.40
CA LEU A 22 -6.56 11.29 -30.76
C LEU A 22 -7.18 12.69 -30.63
N LEU A 23 -6.40 13.70 -30.24
CA LEU A 23 -6.89 15.07 -30.03
C LEU A 23 -7.52 15.70 -31.30
N PRO A 24 -6.92 15.60 -32.49
CA PRO A 24 -7.54 16.11 -33.72
C PRO A 24 -8.83 15.36 -34.08
N ILE A 25 -8.86 14.04 -33.86
CA ILE A 25 -10.03 13.20 -34.15
C ILE A 25 -11.20 13.56 -33.22
N HIS A 26 -10.92 13.81 -31.94
CA HIS A 26 -11.93 14.26 -30.99
C HIS A 26 -12.50 15.61 -31.40
N TYR A 27 -11.64 16.58 -31.75
CA TYR A 27 -12.08 17.92 -32.18
C TYR A 27 -12.97 17.89 -33.42
N LEU A 28 -12.67 16.99 -34.37
CA LEU A 28 -13.44 16.82 -35.60
C LEU A 28 -14.76 16.05 -35.40
N GLY A 29 -14.98 15.42 -34.24
CA GLY A 29 -16.10 14.50 -33.93
C GLY A 29 -17.50 15.04 -34.20
N GLY A 30 -17.71 16.34 -33.96
CA GLY A 30 -18.89 17.10 -34.40
C GLY A 30 -20.20 16.78 -33.67
N GLN A 31 -20.24 15.84 -32.71
CA GLN A 31 -21.46 15.49 -31.97
C GLN A 31 -21.94 16.60 -31.04
N LEU A 32 -21.03 17.37 -30.45
CA LEU A 32 -21.34 18.47 -29.53
C LEU A 32 -21.51 19.83 -30.22
N ARG A 33 -21.23 19.93 -31.54
CA ARG A 33 -21.37 21.18 -32.31
C ARG A 33 -22.81 21.47 -32.75
N ASP A 34 -23.69 20.46 -32.75
CA ASP A 34 -25.10 20.58 -33.14
C ASP A 34 -25.98 21.22 -32.01
N ILE A 35 -25.38 21.72 -30.92
CA ILE A 35 -26.09 22.25 -29.73
C ILE A 35 -25.57 23.66 -29.38
N ASN A 36 -26.50 24.63 -29.33
CA ASN A 36 -26.36 26.09 -29.10
C ASN A 36 -25.03 26.67 -28.54
N PHE A 37 -24.51 27.69 -29.22
CA PHE A 37 -23.27 28.44 -28.94
C PHE A 37 -23.21 29.18 -27.58
N SER A 38 -24.31 29.28 -26.84
CA SER A 38 -24.39 29.98 -25.55
C SER A 38 -23.76 29.20 -24.37
N ASP A 39 -23.48 27.90 -24.52
CA ASP A 39 -22.91 27.03 -23.47
C ASP A 39 -21.38 26.79 -23.59
N LEU A 40 -20.73 27.43 -24.56
CA LEU A 40 -19.35 27.17 -24.96
C LEU A 40 -18.30 27.23 -23.82
N PRO A 41 -18.40 28.13 -22.81
CA PRO A 41 -17.39 28.23 -21.74
C PRO A 41 -17.34 27.02 -20.79
N ASN A 42 -18.44 26.27 -20.68
CA ASN A 42 -18.60 25.13 -19.79
C ASN A 42 -18.38 23.77 -20.50
N LYS A 43 -18.54 23.71 -21.83
CA LYS A 43 -18.40 22.50 -22.65
C LYS A 43 -17.08 22.43 -23.46
N SER A 44 -16.17 23.38 -23.28
CA SER A 44 -14.95 23.51 -24.11
C SER A 44 -13.99 22.32 -24.03
N LEU A 45 -13.93 21.62 -22.89
CA LEU A 45 -13.09 20.43 -22.71
C LEU A 45 -13.77 19.13 -23.17
N ASP A 46 -15.11 19.09 -23.19
CA ASP A 46 -15.87 17.91 -23.65
C ASP A 46 -15.75 17.70 -25.17
N LEU A 47 -15.42 18.77 -25.92
CA LEU A 47 -15.07 18.72 -27.34
C LEU A 47 -13.82 17.87 -27.63
N PHE A 48 -12.90 17.76 -26.66
CA PHE A 48 -11.65 17.01 -26.78
C PHE A 48 -11.73 15.59 -26.23
N ASN A 49 -12.95 15.08 -26.02
CA ASN A 49 -13.19 13.78 -25.43
C ASN A 49 -13.87 12.82 -26.42
N VAL A 50 -13.81 11.53 -26.13
CA VAL A 50 -14.43 10.48 -26.96
C VAL A 50 -15.95 10.67 -27.10
N SER A 51 -16.59 11.34 -26.13
CA SER A 51 -18.01 11.71 -26.17
C SER A 51 -18.40 12.65 -27.30
N ASN A 52 -17.44 13.29 -27.98
CA ASN A 52 -17.70 14.10 -29.16
C ASN A 52 -17.76 13.28 -30.47
N VAL A 53 -17.44 11.99 -30.43
CA VAL A 53 -17.41 11.11 -31.60
C VAL A 53 -18.73 10.32 -31.70
N LYS A 54 -19.48 10.55 -32.80
CA LYS A 54 -20.78 9.91 -33.05
C LYS A 54 -20.69 8.37 -33.04
N ASP A 55 -21.70 7.73 -32.44
CA ASP A 55 -21.85 6.28 -32.45
C ASP A 55 -21.93 5.74 -33.89
N GLY A 56 -21.24 4.62 -34.15
CA GLY A 56 -21.14 4.03 -35.50
C GLY A 56 -20.17 4.74 -36.45
N SER A 57 -19.45 5.77 -36.00
CA SER A 57 -18.44 6.44 -36.82
C SER A 57 -17.21 5.57 -37.07
N ASN A 58 -16.71 5.56 -38.31
CA ASN A 58 -15.44 4.93 -38.68
C ASN A 58 -14.24 5.47 -37.87
N ARG A 59 -14.38 6.64 -37.23
CA ARG A 59 -13.34 7.24 -36.38
C ARG A 59 -13.06 6.44 -35.11
N LEU A 60 -14.03 5.67 -34.61
CA LEU A 60 -13.84 4.80 -33.44
C LEU A 60 -12.78 3.70 -33.69
N TRP A 61 -12.59 3.27 -34.93
CA TRP A 61 -11.52 2.34 -35.30
C TRP A 61 -10.12 2.90 -35.04
N VAL A 62 -9.95 4.23 -35.08
CA VAL A 62 -8.67 4.85 -34.75
C VAL A 62 -8.38 4.75 -33.25
N HIS A 63 -9.40 4.90 -32.39
CA HIS A 63 -9.25 4.70 -30.95
C HIS A 63 -8.92 3.25 -30.61
N PHE A 64 -9.62 2.31 -31.24
CA PHE A 64 -9.33 0.89 -31.10
C PHE A 64 -7.88 0.58 -31.50
N SER A 65 -7.47 1.04 -32.69
CA SER A 65 -6.10 0.85 -33.19
C SER A 65 -5.05 1.50 -32.27
N ALA A 66 -5.33 2.71 -31.77
CA ALA A 66 -4.47 3.40 -30.81
C ALA A 66 -4.31 2.62 -29.50
N ALA A 67 -5.39 2.03 -28.97
CA ALA A 67 -5.32 1.20 -27.76
C ALA A 67 -4.43 -0.04 -27.95
N TYR A 68 -4.53 -0.72 -29.10
CA TYR A 68 -3.64 -1.83 -29.44
C TYR A 68 -2.19 -1.37 -29.64
N ALA A 69 -1.96 -0.23 -30.28
CA ALA A 69 -0.63 0.33 -30.46
C ALA A 69 0.03 0.68 -29.11
N ILE A 70 -0.70 1.36 -28.21
CA ILE A 70 -0.22 1.67 -26.85
C ILE A 70 0.08 0.37 -26.10
N THR A 71 -0.82 -0.61 -26.13
CA THR A 71 -0.63 -1.90 -25.45
C THR A 71 0.59 -2.63 -25.99
N GLY A 72 0.76 -2.69 -27.32
CA GLY A 72 1.92 -3.29 -27.96
C GLY A 72 3.23 -2.63 -27.54
N VAL A 73 3.28 -1.29 -27.49
CA VAL A 73 4.46 -0.57 -27.03
C VAL A 73 4.72 -0.79 -25.54
N VAL A 74 3.70 -0.83 -24.70
CA VAL A 74 3.85 -1.14 -23.27
C VAL A 74 4.41 -2.56 -23.10
N CYS A 75 3.85 -3.56 -23.77
CA CYS A 75 4.34 -4.94 -23.74
C CYS A 75 5.80 -5.05 -24.25
N TYR A 76 6.12 -4.35 -25.33
CA TYR A 76 7.47 -4.27 -25.87
C TYR A 76 8.45 -3.67 -24.84
N LEU A 77 8.14 -2.49 -24.30
CA LEU A 77 8.99 -1.85 -23.30
C LEU A 77 9.13 -2.70 -22.03
N LEU A 78 8.05 -3.35 -21.58
CA LEU A 78 8.07 -4.28 -20.45
C LEU A 78 9.01 -5.46 -20.71
N TYR A 79 8.97 -6.05 -21.91
CA TYR A 79 9.85 -7.16 -22.28
C TYR A 79 11.33 -6.74 -22.19
N PHE A 80 11.70 -5.60 -22.77
CA PHE A 80 13.07 -5.10 -22.72
C PHE A 80 13.52 -4.75 -21.29
N GLU A 81 12.67 -4.08 -20.53
CA GLU A 81 12.99 -3.73 -19.14
C GLU A 81 13.12 -4.97 -18.26
N TYR A 82 12.22 -5.94 -18.42
CA TYR A 82 12.28 -7.20 -17.68
C TYR A 82 13.54 -8.01 -18.03
N LYS A 83 13.88 -8.10 -19.33
CA LYS A 83 15.12 -8.74 -19.80
C LYS A 83 16.36 -8.06 -19.20
N TYR A 84 16.41 -6.72 -19.22
CA TYR A 84 17.51 -5.98 -18.62
C TYR A 84 17.62 -6.22 -17.11
N ILE A 85 16.50 -6.15 -16.37
CA ILE A 85 16.49 -6.37 -14.91
C ILE A 85 16.94 -7.79 -14.59
N SER A 86 16.48 -8.78 -15.36
CA SER A 86 16.87 -10.18 -15.18
C SER A 86 18.37 -10.37 -15.41
N TYR A 87 18.92 -9.78 -16.47
CA TYR A 87 20.35 -9.79 -16.74
C TYR A 87 21.16 -9.12 -15.62
N LYS A 88 20.77 -7.92 -15.19
CA LYS A 88 21.45 -7.22 -14.08
C LYS A 88 21.34 -7.96 -12.76
N ARG A 89 20.23 -8.64 -12.50
CA ARG A 89 20.07 -9.50 -11.32
C ARG A 89 21.04 -10.67 -11.35
N LEU A 90 21.24 -11.28 -12.53
CA LEU A 90 22.20 -12.37 -12.72
C LEU A 90 23.65 -11.88 -12.59
N GLU A 91 24.00 -10.76 -13.24
CA GLU A 91 25.33 -10.13 -13.15
C GLU A 91 25.67 -9.81 -11.68
N GLN A 92 24.74 -9.19 -10.95
CA GLN A 92 24.91 -8.92 -9.53
C GLN A 92 25.03 -10.21 -8.71
N PHE A 93 24.27 -11.26 -9.03
CA PHE A 93 24.34 -12.53 -8.33
C PHE A 93 25.72 -13.18 -8.47
N ILE A 94 26.29 -13.18 -9.68
CA ILE A 94 27.61 -13.74 -9.98
C ILE A 94 28.73 -12.89 -9.37
N ALA A 95 28.65 -11.57 -9.49
CA ALA A 95 29.67 -10.66 -8.97
C ALA A 95 29.66 -10.51 -7.44
N SER A 96 28.52 -10.74 -6.79
CA SER A 96 28.38 -10.57 -5.35
C SER A 96 29.12 -11.64 -4.55
N LYS A 97 29.68 -11.25 -3.40
CA LYS A 97 30.25 -12.19 -2.44
C LYS A 97 29.19 -13.21 -2.00
N PRO A 98 29.58 -14.48 -1.76
CA PRO A 98 28.66 -15.49 -1.24
C PRO A 98 27.94 -14.98 0.02
N LYS A 99 26.61 -14.97 0.00
CA LYS A 99 25.79 -14.55 1.15
C LYS A 99 25.33 -15.78 1.92
N ALA A 100 25.25 -15.68 3.25
CA ALA A 100 24.81 -16.78 4.12
C ALA A 100 23.46 -17.38 3.67
N GLN A 101 22.50 -16.53 3.30
CA GLN A 101 21.17 -16.94 2.79
C GLN A 101 21.21 -17.86 1.55
N GLN A 102 22.32 -17.90 0.80
CA GLN A 102 22.46 -18.77 -0.38
C GLN A 102 22.83 -20.22 0.00
N PHE A 103 23.29 -20.43 1.23
CA PHE A 103 23.70 -21.73 1.76
C PHE A 103 22.74 -22.22 2.85
N THR A 104 21.74 -21.41 3.20
CA THR A 104 20.81 -21.71 4.29
C THR A 104 19.41 -21.93 3.73
N VAL A 105 18.77 -23.01 4.16
CA VAL A 105 17.38 -23.30 3.88
C VAL A 105 16.62 -23.24 5.19
N LEU A 106 15.45 -22.61 5.17
CA LEU A 106 14.54 -22.68 6.29
C LEU A 106 13.61 -23.88 6.10
N VAL A 107 13.60 -24.77 7.09
CA VAL A 107 12.72 -25.94 7.14
C VAL A 107 11.63 -25.69 8.17
N ARG A 108 10.38 -25.99 7.84
CA ARG A 108 9.20 -25.82 8.71
C ARG A 108 8.36 -27.11 8.74
N GLY A 109 7.58 -27.29 9.82
CA GLY A 109 6.72 -28.47 9.95
C GLY A 109 7.52 -29.74 10.24
N ILE A 110 8.59 -29.63 11.04
CA ILE A 110 9.41 -30.78 11.42
C ILE A 110 8.58 -31.64 12.39
N PRO A 111 8.35 -32.94 12.10
CA PRO A 111 7.61 -33.81 13.02
C PRO A 111 8.39 -34.04 14.31
N SER A 112 7.69 -34.13 15.45
CA SER A 112 8.30 -34.46 16.74
C SER A 112 7.84 -35.85 17.17
N HIS A 113 8.72 -36.84 17.04
CA HIS A 113 8.46 -38.24 17.41
C HIS A 113 9.06 -38.60 18.77
N GLY A 114 9.04 -37.66 19.73
CA GLY A 114 9.56 -37.89 21.09
C GLY A 114 11.09 -37.77 21.24
N SER A 115 11.82 -37.48 20.16
CA SER A 115 13.23 -37.06 20.19
C SER A 115 13.33 -35.54 20.04
N SER A 116 14.50 -34.95 20.34
CA SER A 116 14.70 -33.51 20.15
C SER A 116 14.52 -33.14 18.67
N ILE A 117 14.04 -31.92 18.39
CA ILE A 117 13.88 -31.47 17.00
C ILE A 117 15.24 -31.43 16.31
N SER A 118 16.28 -31.08 17.08
CA SER A 118 17.67 -31.09 16.63
C SER A 118 18.10 -32.46 16.09
N ASP A 119 17.86 -33.53 16.85
CA ASP A 119 18.25 -34.89 16.44
C ASP A 119 17.45 -35.37 15.24
N THR A 120 16.17 -34.99 15.14
CA THR A 120 15.30 -35.35 14.02
C THR A 120 15.79 -34.71 12.72
N VAL A 121 16.16 -33.43 12.76
CA VAL A 121 16.72 -32.71 11.60
C VAL A 121 18.07 -33.29 11.21
N ASP A 122 18.94 -33.57 12.19
CA ASP A 122 20.27 -34.11 11.91
C ASP A 122 20.19 -35.48 11.23
N LYS A 123 19.38 -36.40 11.77
CA LYS A 123 19.15 -37.73 11.17
C LYS A 123 18.60 -37.63 9.74
N PHE A 124 17.58 -36.80 9.53
CA PHE A 124 16.96 -36.64 8.23
C PHE A 124 17.96 -36.12 7.17
N PHE A 125 18.69 -35.04 7.45
CA PHE A 125 19.60 -34.48 6.46
C PHE A 125 20.89 -35.28 6.29
N MET A 126 21.34 -36.01 7.32
CA MET A 126 22.45 -36.96 7.18
C MET A 126 22.07 -38.17 6.30
N GLU A 127 20.83 -38.65 6.39
CA GLU A 127 20.36 -39.79 5.61
C GLU A 127 20.12 -39.42 4.14
N TYR A 128 19.37 -38.33 3.89
CA TYR A 128 18.96 -37.95 2.54
C TYR A 128 19.94 -37.02 1.81
N HIS A 129 20.77 -36.24 2.54
CA HIS A 129 21.68 -35.24 1.97
C HIS A 129 23.12 -35.28 2.55
N PRO A 130 23.76 -36.45 2.72
CA PRO A 130 25.02 -36.62 3.48
C PRO A 130 26.18 -35.77 2.95
N SER A 131 26.30 -35.63 1.64
CA SER A 131 27.42 -34.93 1.00
C SER A 131 27.32 -33.40 1.10
N THR A 132 26.10 -32.86 1.20
CA THR A 132 25.85 -31.42 1.13
C THR A 132 25.50 -30.79 2.47
N TYR A 133 24.93 -31.56 3.39
CA TYR A 133 24.59 -31.11 4.73
C TYR A 133 25.83 -30.68 5.53
N LEU A 134 25.73 -29.55 6.25
CA LEU A 134 26.79 -29.03 7.11
C LEU A 134 26.38 -29.03 8.58
N THR A 135 25.30 -28.32 8.90
CA THR A 135 24.81 -28.16 10.27
C THR A 135 23.40 -27.55 10.25
N HIS A 136 22.74 -27.47 11.40
CA HIS A 136 21.45 -26.80 11.52
C HIS A 136 21.36 -26.01 12.83
N VAL A 137 20.45 -25.05 12.85
CA VAL A 137 20.09 -24.27 14.04
C VAL A 137 18.57 -24.31 14.19
N VAL A 138 18.10 -24.97 15.24
CA VAL A 138 16.67 -25.04 15.57
C VAL A 138 16.16 -23.68 16.02
N VAL A 139 14.99 -23.27 15.52
CA VAL A 139 14.36 -22.02 15.92
C VAL A 139 13.72 -22.21 17.29
N ARG A 140 14.04 -21.30 18.22
CA ARG A 140 13.48 -21.29 19.58
C ARG A 140 12.58 -20.09 19.80
N ARG A 141 11.58 -20.23 20.67
CA ARG A 141 10.61 -19.16 20.96
C ARG A 141 11.26 -18.05 21.81
N THR A 142 11.78 -17.00 21.19
CA THR A 142 12.48 -15.91 21.91
C THR A 142 11.60 -14.71 22.32
N ASN A 143 10.25 -14.81 22.26
CA ASN A 143 9.38 -13.62 22.36
C ASN A 143 9.50 -12.89 23.71
N LYS A 144 9.54 -13.64 24.83
CA LYS A 144 9.72 -13.09 26.18
C LYS A 144 11.10 -12.43 26.34
N LEU A 145 12.16 -13.17 26.00
CA LEU A 145 13.54 -12.70 26.05
C LEU A 145 13.76 -11.43 25.24
N ARG A 146 13.18 -11.35 24.04
CA ARG A 146 13.27 -10.16 23.19
C ARG A 146 12.53 -8.96 23.78
N GLY A 147 11.38 -9.19 24.41
CA GLY A 147 10.68 -8.16 25.16
C GLY A 147 11.57 -7.56 26.24
N LEU A 148 12.23 -8.41 27.04
CA LEU A 148 13.17 -7.99 28.07
C LEU A 148 14.37 -7.23 27.51
N ILE A 149 15.02 -7.74 26.45
CA ILE A 149 16.16 -7.05 25.81
C ILE A 149 15.75 -5.66 25.29
N ARG A 150 14.58 -5.54 24.67
CA ARG A 150 14.07 -4.25 24.18
C ARG A 150 13.80 -3.28 25.33
N ASP A 151 13.30 -3.78 26.46
CA ASP A 151 13.06 -2.96 27.64
C ASP A 151 14.38 -2.50 28.29
N VAL A 152 15.39 -3.38 28.34
CA VAL A 152 16.77 -3.03 28.74
C VAL A 152 17.31 -1.92 27.84
N GLU A 153 17.22 -2.07 26.52
CA GLU A 153 17.73 -1.09 25.57
C GLU A 153 17.00 0.27 25.71
N ASN A 154 15.68 0.26 25.89
CA ASN A 154 14.88 1.46 26.14
C ASN A 154 15.32 2.16 27.44
N ILE A 155 15.58 1.41 28.51
CA ILE A 155 16.08 1.95 29.78
C ILE A 155 17.48 2.52 29.60
N CYS A 156 18.40 1.80 28.95
CA CYS A 156 19.75 2.28 28.65
C CYS A 156 19.73 3.57 27.83
N ARG A 157 18.89 3.67 26.80
CA ARG A 157 18.70 4.91 26.01
C ARG A 157 18.13 6.06 26.84
N ARG A 158 17.22 5.78 27.79
CA ARG A 158 16.72 6.81 28.73
C ARG A 158 17.79 7.24 29.72
N LEU A 159 18.58 6.29 30.23
CA LEU A 159 19.64 6.52 31.21
C LEU A 159 20.80 7.31 30.59
N ALA A 160 21.17 7.02 29.35
CA ALA A 160 22.15 7.79 28.57
C ALA A 160 21.70 9.26 28.39
N ARG A 161 20.44 9.48 28.01
CA ARG A 161 19.85 10.83 27.90
C ARG A 161 19.78 11.60 29.22
N LEU A 162 19.64 10.90 30.34
CA LEU A 162 19.66 11.51 31.66
C LEU A 162 21.09 11.86 32.08
N LYS A 163 22.07 10.98 31.83
CA LYS A 163 23.49 11.23 32.14
C LYS A 163 24.10 12.36 31.30
N SER A 164 23.58 12.63 30.10
CA SER A 164 24.04 13.73 29.24
C SER A 164 23.50 15.11 29.66
N ARG A 165 22.63 15.20 30.67
CA ARG A 165 22.13 16.49 31.19
C ARG A 165 23.07 17.06 32.28
N PRO A 166 23.12 18.39 32.47
CA PRO A 166 23.90 19.02 33.54
C PRO A 166 23.54 18.44 34.92
N TYR A 167 24.55 18.27 35.78
CA TYR A 167 24.52 17.46 37.00
C TYR A 167 23.35 17.79 37.96
N ASP A 168 22.98 19.07 38.10
CA ASP A 168 21.94 19.52 39.04
C ASP A 168 20.50 19.22 38.58
N MET A 169 20.27 19.08 37.27
CA MET A 169 18.96 18.84 36.68
C MET A 169 18.62 17.33 36.58
N THR A 170 19.60 16.48 36.88
CA THR A 170 19.59 15.04 36.57
C THR A 170 18.98 14.18 37.67
N LYS A 171 19.01 14.64 38.94
CA LYS A 171 18.65 13.84 40.11
C LYS A 171 17.18 13.88 40.53
N SER A 172 16.32 14.60 39.80
CA SER A 172 15.00 14.97 40.31
C SER A 172 13.87 14.91 39.28
N GLY A 173 13.15 13.79 39.26
CA GLY A 173 11.83 13.71 38.64
C GLY A 173 10.74 13.66 39.70
N ARG A 174 9.60 14.31 39.44
CA ARG A 174 8.37 14.15 40.23
C ARG A 174 7.49 13.09 39.55
N ASN A 175 6.99 12.14 40.33
CA ASN A 175 6.08 11.09 39.86
C ASN A 175 4.62 11.53 40.04
N GLY A 176 4.01 12.07 38.99
CA GLY A 176 2.57 12.35 38.92
C GLY A 176 2.15 12.88 37.55
N LEU A 177 0.87 13.17 37.38
CA LEU A 177 0.28 13.57 36.10
C LEU A 177 1.07 14.73 35.47
N PHE A 178 1.57 14.53 34.25
CA PHE A 178 2.44 15.48 33.52
C PHE A 178 3.73 15.95 34.24
N GLY A 179 4.17 15.28 35.32
CA GLY A 179 5.39 15.62 36.06
C GLY A 179 5.25 16.78 37.05
N LEU A 180 4.03 17.24 37.35
CA LEU A 180 3.79 18.40 38.23
C LEU A 180 3.62 18.03 39.70
N PHE A 181 3.01 16.89 40.01
CA PHE A 181 2.75 16.44 41.39
C PHE A 181 3.59 15.21 41.72
N GLY A 182 4.16 15.13 42.92
CA GLY A 182 4.86 13.92 43.39
C GLY A 182 6.16 14.18 44.16
N LYS A 183 6.61 13.16 44.91
CA LYS A 183 7.87 13.18 45.66
C LYS A 183 9.07 13.19 44.70
N LYS A 184 10.07 14.01 45.02
CA LYS A 184 11.35 14.10 44.32
C LYS A 184 12.06 12.75 44.43
N LYS A 185 12.16 11.99 43.34
CA LYS A 185 12.85 10.69 43.34
C LYS A 185 14.08 10.77 42.46
N ASP A 186 15.17 10.15 42.92
CA ASP A 186 16.37 9.95 42.12
C ASP A 186 16.03 9.01 40.94
N LEU A 187 15.85 9.63 39.78
CA LEU A 187 15.51 8.96 38.54
C LEU A 187 16.65 8.02 38.11
N VAL A 188 17.91 8.44 38.28
CA VAL A 188 19.07 7.65 37.86
C VAL A 188 19.16 6.37 38.69
N ASN A 189 19.03 6.47 40.02
CA ASN A 189 19.02 5.30 40.89
C ASN A 189 17.81 4.40 40.60
N THR A 190 16.63 4.97 40.32
CA THR A 190 15.43 4.19 39.97
C THR A 190 15.62 3.40 38.67
N TYR A 191 16.13 4.03 37.61
CA TYR A 191 16.41 3.35 36.35
C TYR A 191 17.55 2.33 36.47
N THR A 192 18.57 2.62 37.29
CA THR A 192 19.68 1.69 37.55
C THR A 192 19.22 0.44 38.29
N LYS A 193 18.36 0.59 39.32
CA LYS A 193 17.74 -0.57 40.01
C LYS A 193 16.87 -1.38 39.06
N ARG A 194 16.08 -0.70 38.22
CA ARG A 194 15.25 -1.38 37.22
C ARG A 194 16.10 -2.12 36.19
N LEU A 195 17.22 -1.55 35.76
CA LEU A 195 18.15 -2.20 34.83
C LEU A 195 18.73 -3.49 35.44
N LYS A 196 19.18 -3.45 36.70
CA LYS A 196 19.68 -4.65 37.40
C LYS A 196 18.62 -5.76 37.49
N TYR A 197 17.39 -5.39 37.83
CA TYR A 197 16.26 -6.33 37.87
C TYR A 197 15.98 -6.96 36.49
N LEU A 198 16.00 -6.16 35.41
CA LEU A 198 15.82 -6.70 34.07
C LEU A 198 16.98 -7.59 33.63
N GLU A 199 18.23 -7.23 33.96
CA GLU A 199 19.41 -8.03 33.64
C GLU A 199 19.36 -9.40 34.32
N GLU A 200 18.94 -9.44 35.58
CA GLU A 200 18.73 -10.69 36.32
C GLU A 200 17.63 -11.54 35.66
N ASN A 201 16.49 -10.95 35.31
CA ASN A 201 15.43 -11.65 34.58
C ASN A 201 15.90 -12.18 33.22
N VAL A 202 16.75 -11.44 32.50
CA VAL A 202 17.35 -11.90 31.24
C VAL A 202 18.24 -13.11 31.48
N ARG A 203 19.08 -13.10 32.53
CA ARG A 203 19.96 -14.25 32.86
C ARG A 203 19.15 -15.47 33.26
N LEU A 204 18.09 -15.28 34.06
CA LEU A 204 17.18 -16.36 34.46
C LEU A 204 16.50 -16.98 33.23
N GLU A 205 15.89 -16.16 32.39
CA GLU A 205 15.27 -16.63 31.14
C GLU A 205 16.29 -17.32 30.24
N GLN A 206 17.50 -16.77 30.04
CA GLN A 206 18.56 -17.41 29.25
C GLN A 206 18.97 -18.79 29.79
N SER A 207 19.02 -18.95 31.12
CA SER A 207 19.34 -20.22 31.76
C SER A 207 18.23 -21.26 31.60
N ASP A 208 16.97 -20.83 31.65
CA ASP A 208 15.79 -21.67 31.44
C ASP A 208 15.66 -22.06 29.95
N PHE A 209 15.94 -21.12 29.04
CA PHE A 209 16.04 -21.34 27.59
C PHE A 209 17.06 -22.40 27.20
N SER A 210 18.16 -22.52 27.96
CA SER A 210 19.22 -23.49 27.69
C SER A 210 18.85 -24.92 28.12
N LYS A 211 17.82 -25.09 28.96
CA LYS A 211 17.44 -26.38 29.55
C LYS A 211 16.11 -26.93 29.02
N THR A 212 15.13 -26.05 28.77
CA THR A 212 13.73 -26.45 28.48
C THR A 212 13.09 -25.51 27.45
N GLY A 213 13.87 -24.90 26.57
CA GLY A 213 13.32 -23.98 25.58
C GLY A 213 12.30 -24.68 24.68
N GLU A 214 11.05 -24.19 24.63
CA GLU A 214 10.03 -24.66 23.68
C GLU A 214 10.59 -24.58 22.25
N GLU A 215 11.04 -25.72 21.73
CA GLU A 215 11.56 -25.83 20.38
C GLU A 215 10.40 -25.66 19.40
N VAL A 216 10.57 -24.74 18.46
CA VAL A 216 9.59 -24.56 17.40
C VAL A 216 9.87 -25.62 16.33
N HIS A 217 8.83 -26.12 15.68
CA HIS A 217 8.90 -27.01 14.51
C HIS A 217 9.46 -26.30 13.26
N ALA A 218 10.58 -25.59 13.40
CA ALA A 218 11.30 -24.91 12.34
C ALA A 218 12.81 -24.87 12.64
N ALA A 219 13.64 -25.02 11.62
CA ALA A 219 15.09 -24.98 11.73
C ALA A 219 15.73 -24.33 10.50
N PHE A 220 16.84 -23.61 10.71
CA PHE A 220 17.71 -23.15 9.64
C PHE A 220 18.77 -24.21 9.39
N VAL A 221 18.77 -24.79 8.19
CA VAL A 221 19.70 -25.84 7.78
C VAL A 221 20.76 -25.24 6.86
N TYR A 222 22.02 -25.46 7.18
CA TYR A 222 23.18 -24.97 6.43
C TYR A 222 23.76 -26.09 5.58
N PHE A 223 24.15 -25.72 4.36
CA PHE A 223 24.74 -26.61 3.38
C PHE A 223 26.14 -26.14 3.01
N LYS A 224 27.01 -27.09 2.67
CA LYS A 224 28.39 -26.84 2.21
C LYS A 224 28.43 -26.11 0.86
N SER A 225 27.40 -26.29 0.04
CA SER A 225 27.32 -25.74 -1.32
C SER A 225 25.98 -25.04 -1.58
N ARG A 226 26.01 -23.95 -2.37
CA ARG A 226 24.80 -23.26 -2.87
C ARG A 226 23.91 -24.21 -3.67
N TYR A 227 24.52 -25.13 -4.41
CA TYR A 227 23.79 -26.14 -5.18
C TYR A 227 23.00 -27.05 -4.25
N GLY A 228 23.61 -27.55 -3.17
CA GLY A 228 22.93 -28.39 -2.18
C GLY A 228 21.73 -27.70 -1.54
N ALA A 229 21.89 -26.44 -1.13
CA ALA A 229 20.78 -25.64 -0.62
C ALA A 229 19.66 -25.46 -1.67
N SER A 230 20.03 -25.17 -2.93
CA SER A 230 19.06 -25.01 -4.02
C SER A 230 18.32 -26.30 -4.36
N SER A 231 18.99 -27.45 -4.33
CA SER A 231 18.35 -28.76 -4.58
C SER A 231 17.28 -29.05 -3.53
N VAL A 232 17.56 -28.82 -2.24
CA VAL A 232 16.60 -29.02 -1.14
C VAL A 232 15.39 -28.08 -1.24
N LEU A 233 15.57 -26.87 -1.77
CA LEU A 233 14.48 -25.91 -1.98
C LEU A 233 13.50 -26.32 -3.10
N HIS A 234 13.99 -27.03 -4.12
CA HIS A 234 13.19 -27.39 -5.29
C HIS A 234 12.65 -28.82 -5.26
N ILE A 235 13.14 -29.65 -4.33
CA ILE A 235 12.68 -31.03 -4.15
C ILE A 235 11.69 -31.09 -2.98
N GLN A 236 10.56 -31.75 -3.20
CA GLN A 236 9.61 -32.07 -2.13
C GLN A 236 10.24 -33.12 -1.19
N GLN A 237 10.38 -32.78 0.09
CA GLN A 237 11.11 -33.61 1.06
C GLN A 237 10.26 -34.74 1.67
N SER A 238 8.94 -34.60 1.71
CA SER A 238 8.02 -35.59 2.30
C SER A 238 6.74 -35.76 1.50
N VAL A 239 6.09 -36.93 1.66
CA VAL A 239 4.78 -37.23 1.06
C VAL A 239 3.72 -36.23 1.54
N ASN A 240 3.71 -35.92 2.83
CA ASN A 240 2.86 -34.88 3.39
C ASN A 240 3.46 -33.49 3.06
N PRO A 241 2.76 -32.62 2.29
CA PRO A 241 3.26 -31.30 1.92
C PRO A 241 3.27 -30.28 3.09
N THR A 242 2.68 -30.63 4.24
CA THR A 242 2.68 -29.77 5.44
C THR A 242 3.86 -30.05 6.37
N GLU A 243 4.52 -31.18 6.18
CA GLU A 243 5.74 -31.56 6.89
C GLU A 243 6.97 -31.23 6.05
N TRP A 244 8.11 -31.02 6.71
CA TRP A 244 9.41 -30.74 6.06
C TRP A 244 9.35 -29.68 4.95
N ALA A 245 8.49 -28.67 5.12
CA ALA A 245 8.29 -27.60 4.15
C ALA A 245 9.55 -26.74 4.08
N THR A 246 10.22 -26.75 2.94
CA THR A 246 11.46 -26.01 2.68
C THR A 246 11.15 -24.66 2.03
N GLU A 247 11.80 -23.62 2.52
CA GLU A 247 11.70 -22.27 1.96
C GLU A 247 13.07 -21.59 2.00
N GLN A 248 13.27 -20.63 1.08
CA GLN A 248 14.51 -19.88 1.03
C GLN A 248 14.67 -19.07 2.32
N ALA A 249 15.80 -19.25 3.01
CA ALA A 249 16.07 -18.48 4.21
C ALA A 249 16.27 -17.00 3.85
N PRO A 250 15.61 -16.06 4.54
CA PRO A 250 15.87 -14.64 4.35
C PRO A 250 17.24 -14.27 4.97
N GLU A 251 17.70 -13.06 4.66
CA GLU A 251 18.89 -12.49 5.30
C GLU A 251 18.66 -12.34 6.82
N PRO A 252 19.66 -12.57 7.69
CA PRO A 252 19.46 -12.57 9.15
C PRO A 252 18.82 -11.29 9.72
N GLN A 253 19.09 -10.15 9.11
CA GLN A 253 18.50 -8.85 9.49
C GLN A 253 17.05 -8.69 9.01
N ASP A 254 16.67 -9.41 7.95
CA ASP A 254 15.34 -9.38 7.34
C ASP A 254 14.38 -10.40 7.99
N VAL A 255 14.86 -11.27 8.87
CA VAL A 255 14.04 -12.30 9.55
C VAL A 255 13.03 -11.65 10.52
N TYR A 256 11.74 -11.91 10.27
CA TYR A 256 10.64 -11.59 11.18
C TYR A 256 10.35 -12.76 12.13
N TRP A 257 11.05 -12.75 13.26
CA TRP A 257 11.04 -13.83 14.24
C TRP A 257 9.74 -14.15 15.01
N PRO A 258 8.82 -13.20 15.31
CA PRO A 258 7.64 -13.50 16.14
C PRO A 258 6.74 -14.60 15.58
N LEU A 259 6.88 -14.88 14.29
CA LEU A 259 5.96 -15.71 13.53
C LEU A 259 6.31 -17.20 13.48
N PHE A 260 7.57 -17.57 13.71
CA PHE A 260 8.02 -18.96 13.55
C PHE A 260 7.20 -19.94 14.40
N SER A 261 6.64 -19.47 15.52
CA SER A 261 5.83 -20.26 16.44
C SER A 261 4.40 -20.58 15.99
N THR A 262 3.96 -20.16 14.80
CA THR A 262 2.56 -20.36 14.36
C THR A 262 2.37 -21.68 13.59
N SER A 263 1.35 -22.47 13.97
CA SER A 263 0.95 -23.69 13.24
C SER A 263 0.44 -23.37 11.83
N PHE A 264 0.55 -24.34 10.91
CA PHE A 264 0.11 -24.22 9.52
C PHE A 264 -1.36 -23.81 9.40
N LEU A 265 -2.26 -24.48 10.11
CA LEU A 265 -3.70 -24.16 10.11
C LEU A 265 -3.97 -22.73 10.56
N LYS A 266 -3.30 -22.29 11.63
CA LYS A 266 -3.43 -20.92 12.14
C LYS A 266 -2.99 -19.89 11.09
N ARG A 267 -1.92 -20.16 10.33
CA ARG A 267 -1.49 -19.29 9.23
C ARG A 267 -2.50 -19.26 8.08
N TRP A 268 -3.05 -20.41 7.71
CA TRP A 268 -4.08 -20.48 6.67
C TRP A 268 -5.33 -19.69 7.05
N ILE A 269 -5.84 -19.87 8.27
CA ILE A 269 -6.96 -19.08 8.81
C ILE A 269 -6.59 -17.58 8.85
N SER A 270 -5.39 -17.22 9.30
CA SER A 270 -4.96 -15.82 9.33
C SER A 270 -4.92 -15.20 7.93
N LYS A 271 -4.54 -15.95 6.90
CA LYS A 271 -4.59 -15.49 5.51
C LYS A 271 -6.03 -15.23 5.06
N LEU A 272 -6.95 -16.15 5.36
CA LEU A 272 -8.38 -16.00 5.06
C LEU A 272 -8.97 -14.75 5.75
N VAL A 273 -8.73 -14.62 7.06
CA VAL A 273 -9.16 -13.47 7.87
C VAL A 273 -8.66 -12.16 7.28
N VAL A 274 -7.39 -12.11 6.86
CA VAL A 274 -6.83 -10.89 6.26
C VAL A 274 -7.46 -10.58 4.89
N ILE A 275 -7.79 -11.57 4.07
CA ILE A 275 -8.50 -11.35 2.81
C ILE A 275 -9.87 -10.74 3.08
N VAL A 276 -10.65 -11.35 3.98
CA VAL A 276 -11.98 -10.85 4.37
C VAL A 276 -11.89 -9.44 4.97
N ALA A 277 -10.93 -9.20 5.88
CA ALA A 277 -10.71 -7.88 6.47
C ALA A 277 -10.29 -6.82 5.44
N SER A 278 -9.49 -7.20 4.43
CA SER A 278 -9.09 -6.30 3.35
C SER A 278 -10.29 -5.95 2.45
N LEU A 279 -11.15 -6.92 2.16
CA LEU A 279 -12.39 -6.69 1.41
C LEU A 279 -13.34 -5.76 2.17
N PHE A 280 -13.54 -6.03 3.47
CA PHE A 280 -14.34 -5.18 4.34
C PHE A 280 -13.79 -3.75 4.39
N LEU A 281 -12.47 -3.59 4.48
CA LEU A 281 -11.83 -2.26 4.46
C LEU A 281 -12.08 -1.53 3.14
N ILE A 282 -12.05 -2.22 1.99
CA ILE A 282 -12.39 -1.62 0.69
C ILE A 282 -13.83 -1.09 0.70
N ILE A 283 -14.78 -1.90 1.18
CA ILE A 283 -16.21 -1.51 1.26
C ILE A 283 -16.40 -0.35 2.24
N LEU A 284 -15.78 -0.40 3.41
CA LEU A 284 -15.84 0.67 4.41
C LEU A 284 -15.27 1.98 3.86
N PHE A 285 -14.23 1.92 3.03
CA PHE A 285 -13.62 3.08 2.42
C PHE A 285 -14.51 3.73 1.34
N LEU A 286 -15.55 3.05 0.88
CA LEU A 286 -16.55 3.66 -0.01
C LEU A 286 -17.32 4.80 0.67
N LEU A 287 -17.48 4.75 1.99
CA LEU A 287 -18.19 5.79 2.75
C LEU A 287 -17.43 7.13 2.71
N PRO A 288 -16.14 7.23 3.09
CA PRO A 288 -15.34 8.43 2.90
C PRO A 288 -15.31 8.92 1.44
N VAL A 289 -15.23 8.00 0.48
CA VAL A 289 -15.20 8.36 -0.95
C VAL A 289 -16.53 8.96 -1.37
N ALA A 290 -17.65 8.34 -1.04
CA ALA A 290 -18.99 8.87 -1.33
C ALA A 290 -19.21 10.24 -0.66
N PHE A 291 -18.73 10.41 0.57
CA PHE A 291 -18.77 11.69 1.27
C PHE A 291 -17.98 12.77 0.52
N VAL A 292 -16.72 12.49 0.16
CA VAL A 292 -15.87 13.39 -0.64
C VAL A 292 -16.52 13.73 -1.98
N GLN A 293 -17.11 12.74 -2.68
CA GLN A 293 -17.82 12.99 -3.93
C GLN A 293 -19.06 13.86 -3.73
N GLY A 294 -19.82 13.65 -2.65
CA GLY A 294 -20.95 14.52 -2.29
C GLY A 294 -20.53 15.97 -2.04
N LEU A 295 -19.36 16.20 -1.43
CA LEU A 295 -18.82 17.55 -1.22
C LEU A 295 -18.45 18.29 -2.52
N THR A 296 -18.14 17.57 -3.59
CA THR A 296 -17.84 18.19 -4.90
C THR A 296 -19.07 18.73 -5.63
N ASN A 297 -20.27 18.29 -5.25
CA ASN A 297 -21.53 18.74 -5.85
C ASN A 297 -22.18 19.84 -5.00
N LEU A 298 -22.13 21.10 -5.46
CA LEU A 298 -22.69 22.27 -4.75
C LEU A 298 -24.17 22.09 -4.35
N ASN A 299 -24.99 21.60 -5.28
CA ASN A 299 -26.42 21.39 -5.04
C ASN A 299 -26.69 20.35 -3.95
N GLN A 300 -25.83 19.33 -3.85
CA GLN A 300 -25.94 18.30 -2.82
C GLN A 300 -25.40 18.80 -1.48
N LEU A 301 -24.32 19.57 -1.49
CA LEU A 301 -23.72 20.18 -0.30
C LEU A 301 -24.71 21.11 0.43
N GLU A 302 -25.46 21.92 -0.32
CA GLU A 302 -26.49 22.82 0.25
C GLU A 302 -27.65 22.06 0.91
N THR A 303 -27.94 20.84 0.44
CA THR A 303 -28.95 19.96 1.05
C THR A 303 -28.41 19.13 2.22
N LEU A 304 -27.15 18.70 2.16
CA LEU A 304 -26.54 17.81 3.16
C LEU A 304 -26.10 18.58 4.42
N LEU A 305 -25.66 19.83 4.27
CA LEU A 305 -25.15 20.67 5.36
C LEU A 305 -25.75 22.09 5.27
N PRO A 306 -27.00 22.30 5.74
CA PRO A 306 -27.70 23.58 5.58
C PRO A 306 -27.02 24.76 6.28
N PHE A 307 -26.14 24.51 7.26
CA PHE A 307 -25.35 25.54 7.93
C PHE A 307 -24.27 26.18 7.04
N LEU A 308 -23.87 25.52 5.94
CA LEU A 308 -22.90 26.09 4.99
C LEU A 308 -23.51 27.09 4.01
N LYS A 309 -24.85 27.20 3.90
CA LYS A 309 -25.52 28.15 2.98
C LYS A 309 -25.07 29.60 3.19
N GLY A 310 -24.79 30.00 4.43
CA GLY A 310 -24.29 31.35 4.75
C GLY A 310 -22.82 31.57 4.39
N ILE A 311 -21.98 30.53 4.52
CA ILE A 311 -20.53 30.57 4.23
C ILE A 311 -20.25 30.43 2.73
N LEU A 312 -21.09 29.69 2.00
CA LEU A 312 -20.95 29.45 0.55
C LEU A 312 -21.22 30.69 -0.32
N ARG A 313 -21.77 31.77 0.24
CA ARG A 313 -22.11 33.00 -0.50
C ARG A 313 -20.87 33.76 -1.02
N THR A 314 -19.70 33.50 -0.45
CA THR A 314 -18.43 34.07 -0.93
C THR A 314 -17.82 33.15 -1.99
N SER A 315 -17.66 33.65 -3.22
CA SER A 315 -17.16 32.88 -4.37
C SER A 315 -15.82 32.18 -4.10
N VAL A 316 -14.92 32.83 -3.38
CA VAL A 316 -13.60 32.30 -3.00
C VAL A 316 -13.72 31.13 -2.03
N VAL A 317 -14.59 31.22 -1.02
CA VAL A 317 -14.75 30.18 0.01
C VAL A 317 -15.43 28.94 -0.57
N SER A 318 -16.42 29.14 -1.46
CA SER A 318 -17.07 28.05 -2.19
C SER A 318 -16.08 27.25 -3.04
N GLN A 319 -15.15 27.91 -3.73
CA GLN A 319 -14.10 27.25 -4.54
C GLN A 319 -13.10 26.46 -3.69
N ILE A 320 -12.71 26.97 -2.51
CA ILE A 320 -11.81 26.26 -1.59
C ILE A 320 -12.50 25.01 -1.00
N ILE A 321 -13.76 25.14 -0.61
CA ILE A 321 -14.54 24.05 0.00
C ILE A 321 -14.89 22.95 -1.01
N THR A 322 -15.13 23.30 -2.28
CA THR A 322 -15.47 22.31 -3.32
C THR A 322 -14.27 21.69 -4.02
N GLY A 323 -13.13 22.39 -4.09
CA GLY A 323 -11.92 21.89 -4.76
C GLY A 323 -10.87 21.30 -3.81
N TYR A 324 -10.47 22.07 -2.79
CA TYR A 324 -9.32 21.71 -1.95
C TYR A 324 -9.69 20.80 -0.79
N LEU A 325 -10.77 21.12 -0.08
CA LEU A 325 -11.20 20.37 1.11
C LEU A 325 -11.47 18.87 0.82
N PRO A 326 -12.16 18.48 -0.27
CA PRO A 326 -12.43 17.07 -0.54
C PRO A 326 -11.14 16.30 -0.84
N SER A 327 -10.19 16.94 -1.54
CA SER A 327 -8.87 16.40 -1.85
C SER A 327 -8.03 16.18 -0.59
N LEU A 328 -8.03 17.14 0.34
CA LEU A 328 -7.33 17.04 1.62
C LEU A 328 -7.91 15.92 2.48
N ILE A 329 -9.24 15.86 2.59
CA ILE A 329 -9.95 14.82 3.35
C ILE A 329 -9.62 13.43 2.77
N LEU A 330 -9.70 13.27 1.45
CA LEU A 330 -9.36 12.02 0.79
C LEU A 330 -7.89 11.62 1.04
N HIS A 331 -6.96 12.57 0.95
CA HIS A 331 -5.55 12.33 1.24
C HIS A 331 -5.32 11.84 2.67
N LEU A 332 -5.98 12.45 3.66
CA LEU A 332 -5.91 12.03 5.06
C LEU A 332 -6.41 10.59 5.24
N PHE A 333 -7.56 10.26 4.65
CA PHE A 333 -8.11 8.90 4.72
C PHE A 333 -7.20 7.87 4.03
N VAL A 334 -6.65 8.19 2.85
CA VAL A 334 -5.73 7.30 2.12
C VAL A 334 -4.42 7.11 2.90
N SER A 335 -3.91 8.13 3.59
CA SER A 335 -2.68 8.06 4.39
C SER A 335 -2.74 7.05 5.55
N ILE A 336 -3.95 6.73 6.04
CA ILE A 336 -4.18 5.73 7.11
C ILE A 336 -4.10 4.29 6.57
N VAL A 337 -4.35 4.07 5.28
CA VAL A 337 -4.44 2.73 4.67
C VAL A 337 -3.10 1.97 4.65
N PRO A 338 -1.93 2.54 4.27
CA PRO A 338 -0.67 1.78 4.21
C PRO A 338 -0.26 1.17 5.56
N PRO A 339 -0.34 1.89 6.70
CA PRO A 339 -0.13 1.29 8.02
C PRO A 339 -1.04 0.10 8.30
N ILE A 340 -2.35 0.19 7.96
CA ILE A 340 -3.30 -0.91 8.13
C ILE A 340 -2.91 -2.11 7.25
N MET A 341 -2.56 -1.89 5.98
CA MET A 341 -2.11 -2.95 5.08
C MET A 341 -0.82 -3.63 5.55
N LYS A 342 0.07 -2.89 6.23
CA LYS A 342 1.26 -3.46 6.87
C LYS A 342 0.88 -4.37 8.03
N ILE A 343 -0.04 -3.95 8.90
CA ILE A 343 -0.57 -4.77 10.01
C ILE A 343 -1.24 -6.04 9.47
N PHE A 344 -2.09 -5.92 8.46
CA PHE A 344 -2.70 -7.08 7.80
C PHE A 344 -1.65 -8.04 7.24
N SER A 345 -0.57 -7.51 6.67
CA SER A 345 0.51 -8.32 6.10
C SER A 345 1.40 -9.00 7.15
N THR A 346 1.54 -8.41 8.36
CA THR A 346 2.22 -9.07 9.48
C THR A 346 1.40 -10.25 10.02
N MET A 347 0.07 -10.12 10.07
CA MET A 347 -0.84 -11.17 10.52
C MET A 347 -0.87 -12.39 9.59
N GLN A 348 -0.66 -12.20 8.28
CA GLN A 348 -0.65 -13.31 7.29
C GLN A 348 0.47 -14.33 7.49
N GLY A 349 1.49 -13.94 8.23
CA GLY A 349 2.60 -14.81 8.53
C GLY A 349 3.63 -14.90 7.42
N HIS A 350 4.21 -13.75 7.04
CA HIS A 350 5.45 -13.71 6.26
C HIS A 350 6.68 -13.79 7.16
N ILE A 351 7.67 -14.55 6.71
CA ILE A 351 8.92 -14.78 7.45
C ILE A 351 9.88 -13.62 7.39
N SER A 352 9.83 -12.82 6.33
CA SER A 352 10.73 -11.70 6.14
C SER A 352 10.01 -10.37 6.26
N HIS A 353 10.71 -9.34 6.74
CA HIS A 353 10.24 -7.96 6.70
C HIS A 353 9.99 -7.53 5.25
N SER A 354 10.90 -7.87 4.33
CA SER A 354 10.74 -7.64 2.89
C SER A 354 9.50 -8.32 2.31
N GLY A 355 9.17 -9.52 2.79
CA GLY A 355 7.96 -10.25 2.39
C GLY A 355 6.69 -9.57 2.88
N ILE A 356 6.68 -9.09 4.14
CA ILE A 356 5.58 -8.30 4.70
C ILE A 356 5.34 -7.04 3.86
N GLU A 357 6.41 -6.31 3.53
CA GLU A 357 6.31 -5.05 2.80
C GLU A 357 5.85 -5.25 1.35
N LYS A 358 6.37 -6.27 0.67
CA LYS A 358 5.90 -6.66 -0.67
C LYS A 358 4.41 -7.02 -0.65
N SER A 359 3.97 -7.79 0.36
CA SER A 359 2.57 -8.18 0.50
C SER A 359 1.67 -6.98 0.85
N ALA A 360 2.15 -6.02 1.64
CA ALA A 360 1.43 -4.80 1.96
C ALA A 360 1.29 -3.90 0.72
N CYS A 361 2.34 -3.79 -0.09
CA CYS A 361 2.32 -3.08 -1.37
C CYS A 361 1.31 -3.72 -2.35
N GLY A 362 1.28 -5.05 -2.44
CA GLY A 362 0.30 -5.76 -3.27
C GLY A 362 -1.15 -5.51 -2.84
N LYS A 363 -1.42 -5.49 -1.53
CA LYS A 363 -2.76 -5.14 -1.00
C LYS A 363 -3.12 -3.67 -1.25
N MET A 364 -2.16 -2.77 -1.09
CA MET A 364 -2.34 -1.36 -1.42
C MET A 364 -2.71 -1.19 -2.89
N LEU A 365 -2.02 -1.88 -3.81
CA LEU A 365 -2.33 -1.83 -5.23
C LEU A 365 -3.77 -2.29 -5.52
N TRP A 366 -4.18 -3.42 -4.96
CA TRP A 366 -5.57 -3.89 -5.08
C TRP A 366 -6.58 -2.92 -4.50
N PHE A 367 -6.29 -2.36 -3.33
CA PHE A 367 -7.13 -1.34 -2.69
C PHE A 367 -7.27 -0.11 -3.59
N THR A 368 -6.17 0.42 -4.15
CA THR A 368 -6.19 1.59 -5.04
C THR A 368 -6.99 1.30 -6.31
N VAL A 369 -6.82 0.12 -6.92
CA VAL A 369 -7.57 -0.28 -8.13
C VAL A 369 -9.07 -0.33 -7.85
N TRP A 370 -9.50 -1.03 -6.80
CA TRP A 370 -10.92 -1.13 -6.45
C TRP A 370 -11.51 0.22 -6.02
N ASN A 371 -10.77 0.98 -5.22
CA ASN A 371 -11.20 2.30 -4.78
C ASN A 371 -11.37 3.27 -5.98
N ALA A 372 -10.41 3.30 -6.91
CA ALA A 372 -10.54 4.09 -8.13
C ALA A 372 -11.74 3.65 -8.99
N PHE A 373 -11.95 2.34 -9.13
CA PHE A 373 -13.11 1.79 -9.83
C PHE A 373 -14.43 2.23 -9.18
N PHE A 374 -14.58 2.05 -7.87
CA PHE A 374 -15.80 2.44 -7.18
C PHE A 374 -15.98 3.96 -7.12
N ALA A 375 -14.90 4.74 -7.03
CA ALA A 375 -14.98 6.19 -7.11
C ALA A 375 -15.61 6.60 -8.45
N ILE A 376 -15.20 6.02 -9.57
CA ILE A 376 -15.82 6.31 -10.89
C ILE A 376 -17.30 5.92 -10.89
N VAL A 377 -17.63 4.71 -10.40
CA VAL A 377 -19.02 4.23 -10.33
C VAL A 377 -19.88 5.18 -9.49
N LEU A 378 -19.43 5.54 -8.28
CA LEU A 378 -20.15 6.42 -7.35
C LEU A 378 -20.27 7.85 -7.88
N THR A 379 -19.22 8.38 -8.52
CA THR A 379 -19.21 9.77 -9.01
C THR A 379 -20.16 10.00 -10.20
N GLY A 380 -20.57 8.92 -10.87
CA GLY A 380 -21.62 8.93 -11.90
C GLY A 380 -23.04 8.66 -11.39
N SER A 381 -23.24 8.30 -10.11
CA SER A 381 -24.48 7.67 -9.63
C SER A 381 -25.12 8.28 -8.38
N VAL A 382 -24.71 9.46 -7.91
CA VAL A 382 -25.17 9.99 -6.60
C VAL A 382 -26.43 10.87 -6.65
N ALA A 383 -27.31 10.77 -7.66
CA ALA A 383 -28.64 11.41 -7.51
C ALA A 383 -29.84 10.66 -8.10
N SER A 384 -29.67 9.80 -9.10
CA SER A 384 -30.84 9.25 -9.83
C SER A 384 -30.75 7.76 -10.17
N GLN A 385 -29.86 6.98 -9.55
CA GLN A 385 -29.48 5.68 -10.10
C GLN A 385 -29.36 4.50 -9.10
N LEU A 386 -30.07 4.55 -7.98
CA LEU A 386 -30.26 3.34 -7.13
C LEU A 386 -31.06 2.23 -7.84
N GLN A 387 -31.69 2.52 -8.99
CA GLN A 387 -32.29 1.51 -9.88
C GLN A 387 -31.29 0.78 -10.79
N VAL A 388 -30.01 1.18 -10.83
CA VAL A 388 -28.99 0.62 -11.76
C VAL A 388 -28.52 -0.79 -11.38
N PHE A 389 -28.68 -1.20 -10.12
CA PHE A 389 -28.39 -2.58 -9.72
C PHE A 389 -29.40 -3.61 -10.27
N LEU A 390 -30.49 -3.16 -10.89
CA LEU A 390 -31.53 -4.04 -11.44
C LEU A 390 -31.28 -4.44 -12.91
N GLU A 391 -30.41 -3.74 -13.66
CA GLU A 391 -30.13 -4.04 -15.08
C GLU A 391 -28.61 -4.12 -15.38
N PRO A 392 -27.99 -5.30 -15.22
CA PRO A 392 -26.54 -5.49 -15.43
C PRO A 392 -26.06 -5.23 -16.86
N LYS A 393 -26.98 -5.19 -17.84
CA LYS A 393 -26.68 -5.05 -19.28
C LYS A 393 -26.13 -3.67 -19.64
N ASP A 394 -26.51 -2.63 -18.89
CA ASP A 394 -26.17 -1.24 -19.18
C ASP A 394 -24.92 -0.75 -18.44
N ILE A 395 -24.31 -1.59 -17.60
CA ILE A 395 -23.10 -1.23 -16.84
C ILE A 395 -21.94 -0.76 -17.75
N PRO A 396 -21.62 -1.45 -18.87
CA PRO A 396 -20.50 -1.04 -19.73
C PRO A 396 -20.73 0.29 -20.46
N SER A 397 -21.94 0.55 -20.95
CA SER A 397 -22.28 1.78 -21.68
C SER A 397 -22.26 2.99 -20.74
N ARG A 398 -22.72 2.83 -19.49
CA ARG A 398 -22.68 3.88 -18.47
C ARG A 398 -21.28 4.18 -17.98
N LEU A 399 -20.42 3.16 -17.79
CA LEU A 399 -19.00 3.34 -17.48
C LEU A 399 -18.27 4.10 -18.59
N ALA A 400 -18.58 3.81 -19.86
CA ALA A 400 -17.97 4.48 -21.01
C ALA A 400 -18.23 6.01 -21.04
N VAL A 401 -19.37 6.47 -20.49
CA VAL A 401 -19.70 7.90 -20.37
C VAL A 401 -19.15 8.51 -19.07
N ALA A 402 -19.14 7.76 -17.97
CA ALA A 402 -18.72 8.26 -16.67
C ALA A 402 -17.18 8.40 -16.53
N VAL A 403 -16.41 7.47 -17.08
CA VAL A 403 -14.93 7.49 -17.00
C VAL A 403 -14.35 8.78 -17.61
N PRO A 404 -14.75 9.19 -18.83
CA PRO A 404 -14.20 10.41 -19.43
C PRO A 404 -14.69 11.69 -18.73
N ALA A 405 -15.92 11.71 -18.19
CA ALA A 405 -16.44 12.82 -17.39
C ALA A 405 -15.71 12.98 -16.04
N GLN A 406 -15.19 11.88 -15.48
CA GLN A 406 -14.35 11.93 -14.27
C GLN A 406 -12.99 12.57 -14.55
N ALA A 407 -12.40 12.30 -15.72
CA ALA A 407 -11.13 12.89 -16.11
C ALA A 407 -11.22 14.43 -16.11
N HIS A 408 -12.33 15.00 -16.60
CA HIS A 408 -12.63 16.43 -16.54
C HIS A 408 -12.58 16.98 -15.10
N ARG A 409 -13.24 16.31 -14.15
CA ARG A 409 -13.25 16.72 -12.73
C ARG A 409 -11.89 16.58 -12.05
N SER A 410 -11.15 15.52 -12.36
CA SER A 410 -9.79 15.34 -11.84
C SER A 410 -8.80 16.38 -12.39
N ALA A 411 -8.97 16.82 -13.64
CA ALA A 411 -8.16 17.87 -14.25
C ALA A 411 -8.51 19.26 -13.68
N HIS A 412 -9.79 19.53 -13.39
CA HIS A 412 -10.20 20.74 -12.68
C HIS A 412 -9.70 20.80 -11.23
N GLY A 413 -9.55 19.65 -10.55
CA GLY A 413 -8.89 19.57 -9.25
C GLY A 413 -7.40 19.96 -9.25
N PHE A 414 -6.77 20.06 -10.42
CA PHE A 414 -5.36 20.45 -10.60
C PHE A 414 -5.15 21.81 -11.30
N ASN A 415 -6.19 22.41 -11.91
CA ASN A 415 -6.07 23.68 -12.64
C ASN A 415 -6.37 24.90 -11.76
N TRP A 416 -5.30 25.50 -11.23
CA TRP A 416 -5.30 26.73 -10.41
C TRP A 416 -5.25 28.02 -11.24
N ILE A 417 -6.19 28.26 -12.16
CA ILE A 417 -6.26 29.55 -12.87
C ILE A 417 -7.63 30.21 -12.67
N PRO A 418 -7.69 31.45 -12.15
CA PRO A 418 -8.94 32.14 -11.87
C PRO A 418 -9.65 32.51 -13.17
N LYS A 419 -10.93 32.15 -13.30
CA LYS A 419 -11.81 32.79 -14.29
C LYS A 419 -12.38 34.05 -13.64
N HIS A 420 -11.88 35.21 -14.07
CA HIS A 420 -12.58 36.48 -13.86
C HIS A 420 -13.92 36.41 -14.60
N VAL A 421 -15.01 36.57 -13.86
CA VAL A 421 -16.35 36.79 -14.41
C VAL A 421 -16.53 38.29 -14.39
N ASP A 422 -16.38 38.94 -15.55
CA ASP A 422 -16.80 40.32 -15.74
C ASP A 422 -18.33 40.32 -15.87
N GLU A 423 -18.99 40.69 -14.77
CA GLU A 423 -20.41 40.92 -14.67
C GLU A 423 -20.70 42.35 -15.12
N TYR A 424 -20.95 42.56 -16.43
CA TYR A 424 -21.55 43.81 -16.91
C TYR A 424 -23.07 43.68 -16.83
N THR A 425 -23.61 44.26 -15.76
CA THR A 425 -25.01 44.58 -15.55
C THR A 425 -25.55 45.44 -16.71
N GLY A 426 -26.60 44.96 -17.36
CA GLY A 426 -27.40 45.77 -18.28
C GLY A 426 -28.24 46.77 -17.51
N ASP A 427 -27.90 48.05 -17.63
CA ASP A 427 -28.78 49.16 -17.32
C ASP A 427 -29.09 49.94 -18.60
N LYS A 428 -30.37 50.00 -18.96
CA LYS A 428 -30.92 50.86 -20.01
C LYS A 428 -30.89 52.33 -19.54
N PRO A 429 -30.43 53.30 -20.34
CA PRO A 429 -30.81 54.69 -20.15
C PRO A 429 -32.07 55.05 -20.96
N PRO A 430 -32.87 56.03 -20.52
CA PRO A 430 -34.16 56.36 -21.10
C PRO A 430 -34.03 57.20 -22.38
N LEU A 431 -35.09 57.09 -23.19
CA LEU A 431 -35.41 57.91 -24.35
C LEU A 431 -35.29 59.42 -24.04
N PHE A 432 -34.52 60.14 -24.85
CA PHE A 432 -34.75 61.56 -25.12
C PHE A 432 -34.96 61.73 -26.62
N SER A 433 -36.14 62.26 -26.95
CA SER A 433 -36.54 62.66 -28.29
C SER A 433 -35.82 63.95 -28.69
N ASN A 434 -35.32 64.01 -29.92
CA ASN A 434 -35.12 65.25 -30.66
C ASN A 434 -34.99 64.96 -32.16
N ARG A 435 -36.14 64.71 -32.79
CA ARG A 435 -36.67 65.47 -33.94
C ARG A 435 -38.07 65.00 -34.28
#